data_AF-A0AAN5D2J5-F1
#
_entry.id   AF-A0AAN5D2J5-F1
#
_cell.length_a   1.000
_cell.length_b   1.000
_cell.length_c   1.000
_cell.angle_alpha   90.00
_cell.angle_beta   90.00
_cell.angle_gamma   90.00
#
_symmetry.space_group_name_H-M   'P 1'
#
loop_
_entity.id
_entity.type
_entity.pdbx_description
1 polymer ?
#
loop_
_entity_poly.entity_id
_entity_poly.type
_entity_poly.pdbx_seq_one_letter_code
_entity_poly.pdbx_strand_id
1 'polypeptide(L)'
;VSDRTLPQILKLAYRFQMERIINLCEKHIEQSAGFNEMKKLLFADQYRLTSLRNHCLNSFPSVTDLARKMKSSLDFPNFSKDMTDAICRRIAQLATD
;
A
#
# COMPACT_ATOMS: atom_id res chain seq x y z
N VAL A 1 -0.39 -18.08 0.74
CA VAL A 1 0.65 -17.14 0.25
C VAL A 1 1.57 -16.83 1.44
N SER A 2 2.86 -16.66 1.22
CA SER A 2 3.80 -16.25 2.29
C SER A 2 4.50 -14.95 1.90
N ASP A 3 4.96 -14.17 2.88
CA ASP A 3 5.60 -12.87 2.64
C ASP A 3 6.78 -12.96 1.66
N ARG A 4 7.54 -14.06 1.70
CA ARG A 4 8.68 -14.32 0.81
C ARG A 4 8.27 -14.59 -0.63
N THR A 5 7.17 -15.30 -0.84
CA THR A 5 6.71 -15.72 -2.17
C THR A 5 5.77 -14.71 -2.82
N LEU A 6 5.25 -13.77 -2.03
CA LEU A 6 4.23 -12.82 -2.43
C LEU A 6 4.57 -12.01 -3.70
N PRO A 7 5.79 -11.42 -3.86
CA PRO A 7 6.11 -10.66 -5.07
C PRO A 7 6.10 -11.52 -6.34
N GLN A 8 6.57 -12.76 -6.25
CA GLN A 8 6.61 -13.69 -7.37
C GLN A 8 5.19 -14.13 -7.75
N ILE A 9 4.35 -14.43 -6.76
CA ILE A 9 2.96 -14.82 -6.96
C ILE A 9 2.17 -13.66 -7.59
N LEU A 10 2.32 -12.43 -7.07
CA LEU A 10 1.67 -11.25 -7.65
C LEU A 10 2.09 -11.04 -9.10
N LYS A 11 3.39 -11.09 -9.39
CA LYS A 11 3.89 -10.93 -10.77
C LYS A 11 3.27 -11.94 -11.73
N LEU A 12 3.16 -13.21 -11.32
CA LEU A 12 2.52 -14.26 -12.14
C LEU A 12 1.01 -14.03 -12.24
N ALA A 13 0.35 -13.69 -11.14
CA ALA A 13 -1.09 -13.48 -11.11
C ALA A 13 -1.51 -12.33 -12.03
N TYR A 14 -0.77 -11.23 -12.06
CA TYR A 14 -0.99 -10.15 -13.04
C TYR A 14 -0.73 -10.59 -14.48
N ARG A 15 0.37 -11.32 -14.72
CA ARG A 15 0.72 -11.82 -16.06
C ARG A 15 -0.36 -12.72 -16.64
N PHE A 16 -0.98 -13.55 -15.80
CA PHE A 16 -2.01 -14.52 -16.19
C PHE A 16 -3.44 -14.04 -15.88
N GLN A 17 -3.62 -12.77 -15.48
CA GLN A 17 -4.92 -12.18 -15.15
C GLN A 17 -5.73 -12.99 -14.13
N MET A 18 -5.05 -13.54 -13.12
CA MET A 18 -5.65 -14.39 -12.09
C MET A 18 -6.22 -13.54 -10.95
N GLU A 19 -7.36 -12.89 -11.18
CA GLU A 19 -7.98 -11.96 -10.21
C GLU A 19 -8.16 -12.57 -8.81
N ARG A 20 -8.61 -13.82 -8.73
CA ARG A 20 -8.77 -14.52 -7.44
C ARG A 20 -7.47 -14.61 -6.64
N ILE A 21 -6.34 -14.77 -7.32
CA ILE A 21 -5.01 -14.83 -6.68
C ILE A 21 -4.54 -13.44 -6.29
N ILE A 22 -4.80 -12.43 -7.13
CA ILE A 22 -4.50 -11.02 -6.81
C ILE A 22 -5.23 -10.62 -5.51
N ASN A 23 -6.53 -10.89 -5.42
CA ASN A 23 -7.34 -10.59 -4.23
C ASN A 23 -6.83 -11.33 -2.98
N LEU A 24 -6.38 -12.57 -3.13
CA LEU A 24 -5.82 -13.35 -2.02
C LEU A 24 -4.47 -12.79 -1.55
N CYS A 25 -3.63 -12.36 -2.49
CA CYS A 25 -2.39 -11.65 -2.16
C CYS A 25 -2.66 -10.32 -1.49
N GLU A 26 -3.64 -9.55 -1.97
CA GLU A 26 -4.03 -8.26 -1.39
C GLU A 26 -4.45 -8.41 0.07
N LYS A 27 -5.35 -9.36 0.35
CA LYS A 27 -5.79 -9.70 1.71
C LYS A 27 -4.62 -10.15 2.59
N HIS A 28 -3.69 -10.93 2.04
CA HIS A 28 -2.49 -11.34 2.78
C HIS A 28 -1.60 -10.15 3.16
N ILE A 29 -1.41 -9.17 2.25
CA ILE A 29 -0.63 -7.96 2.54
C ILE A 29 -1.31 -7.12 3.61
N GLU A 30 -2.64 -6.97 3.51
CA GLU A 30 -3.45 -6.24 4.48
C GLU A 30 -3.31 -6.82 5.89
N GLN A 31 -3.39 -8.15 6.01
CA GLN A 31 -3.37 -8.87 7.29
C GLN A 31 -1.97 -9.18 7.82
N SER A 32 -0.93 -9.11 6.99
CA SER A 32 0.42 -9.46 7.43
C SER A 32 0.96 -8.44 8.44
N ALA A 33 1.42 -8.95 9.59
CA ALA A 33 2.17 -8.20 10.59
C ALA A 33 3.65 -8.01 10.19
N GLY A 34 4.14 -8.77 9.20
CA GLY A 34 5.51 -8.67 8.68
C GLY A 34 5.73 -7.45 7.77
N PHE A 35 4.65 -6.76 7.38
CA PHE A 35 4.72 -5.54 6.58
C PHE A 35 4.25 -4.35 7.41
N ASN A 36 5.10 -3.32 7.52
CA ASN A 36 4.66 -2.02 8.01
C ASN A 36 3.78 -1.31 6.97
N GLU A 37 3.08 -0.27 7.38
CA GLU A 37 2.11 0.44 6.55
C GLU A 37 2.73 1.02 5.28
N MET A 38 3.98 1.50 5.36
CA MET A 38 4.72 2.01 4.21
C MET A 38 5.03 0.93 3.18
N LYS A 39 5.39 -0.28 3.62
CA LYS A 39 5.63 -1.41 2.73
C LYS A 39 4.33 -1.91 2.10
N LYS A 40 3.21 -1.88 2.83
CA LYS A 40 1.88 -2.16 2.28
C LYS A 40 1.49 -1.14 1.19
N LEU A 41 1.72 0.15 1.44
CA LEU A 41 1.52 1.21 0.46
C LEU A 41 2.41 1.02 -0.78
N LEU A 42 3.66 0.60 -0.62
CA LEU A 42 4.56 0.33 -1.75
C LEU A 42 4.08 -0.84 -2.61
N PHE A 43 3.59 -1.92 -2.00
CA PHE A 43 2.96 -3.01 -2.76
C PHE A 43 1.70 -2.53 -3.48
N ALA A 44 0.90 -1.70 -2.83
CA ALA A 44 -0.30 -1.14 -3.43
C ALA A 44 0.00 -0.28 -4.66
N ASP A 45 1.07 0.51 -4.60
CA ASP A 45 1.54 1.32 -5.73
C ASP A 45 2.09 0.44 -6.88
N GLN A 46 3.03 -0.45 -6.58
CA GLN A 46 3.70 -1.30 -7.58
C GLN A 46 2.73 -2.18 -8.36
N TYR A 47 1.72 -2.71 -7.69
CA TYR A 47 0.75 -3.64 -8.28
C TYR A 47 -0.60 -2.98 -8.55
N ARG A 48 -0.74 -1.65 -8.35
CA ARG A 48 -2.01 -0.92 -8.55
C ARG A 48 -3.19 -1.51 -7.75
N LEU A 49 -2.92 -1.99 -6.53
CA LEU A 49 -3.93 -2.56 -5.62
C LEU A 49 -4.70 -1.41 -4.95
N THR A 50 -5.76 -0.95 -5.62
CA THR A 50 -6.48 0.26 -5.20
C THR A 50 -7.21 0.09 -3.86
N SER A 51 -7.74 -1.10 -3.56
CA SER A 51 -8.42 -1.37 -2.29
C SER A 51 -7.43 -1.32 -1.13
N LEU A 52 -6.27 -1.97 -1.25
CA LEU A 52 -5.18 -1.94 -0.28
C LEU A 52 -4.64 -0.54 -0.08
N ARG A 53 -4.48 0.24 -1.16
CA ARG A 53 -4.06 1.65 -1.08
C ARG A 53 -5.03 2.43 -0.19
N ASN A 54 -6.33 2.35 -0.49
CA ASN A 54 -7.35 3.09 0.25
C ASN A 54 -7.42 2.64 1.71
N HIS A 55 -7.38 1.34 1.96
CA HIS A 55 -7.34 0.78 3.31
C HIS A 55 -6.14 1.30 4.10
N CYS A 56 -4.93 1.26 3.52
CA CYS A 56 -3.73 1.76 4.18
C CYS A 56 -3.80 3.27 4.42
N LEU A 57 -4.24 4.08 3.46
CA LEU A 57 -4.35 5.53 3.62
C LEU A 57 -5.40 5.93 4.67
N ASN A 58 -6.51 5.20 4.76
CA ASN A 58 -7.56 5.43 5.74
C ASN A 58 -7.15 4.99 7.15
N SER A 59 -6.15 4.11 7.29
CA SER A 59 -5.64 3.68 8.59
C SER A 59 -4.86 4.77 9.34
N PHE A 60 -4.40 5.82 8.65
CA PHE A 60 -3.73 6.95 9.30
C PHE A 60 -4.77 7.89 9.92
N PRO A 61 -4.70 8.14 11.24
CA PRO A 61 -5.69 8.96 11.93
C PRO A 61 -5.37 10.46 11.87
N SER A 62 -4.15 10.86 11.50
CA SER A 62 -3.76 12.26 11.39
C SER A 62 -2.66 12.48 10.34
N VAL A 63 -2.55 13.72 9.86
CA VAL A 63 -1.44 14.15 8.97
C VAL A 63 -0.09 13.92 9.64
N THR A 64 0.02 14.20 10.95
CA THR A 64 1.25 14.01 11.72
C THR A 64 1.68 12.56 11.76
N ASP A 65 0.74 11.62 11.93
CA ASP A 65 1.07 10.19 11.96
C ASP A 65 1.52 9.68 10.59
N LEU A 66 0.85 10.12 9.52
CA LEU A 66 1.25 9.81 8.15
C LEU A 66 2.65 10.35 7.84
N ALA A 67 2.91 11.62 8.16
CA ALA A 67 4.20 12.25 7.96
C ALA A 67 5.32 11.58 8.77
N ARG A 68 5.03 11.14 10.00
CA ARG A 68 5.98 10.41 10.83
C ARG A 68 6.34 9.07 10.21
N LYS A 69 5.34 8.29 9.77
CA LYS A 69 5.55 6.98 9.15
C LYS A 69 6.32 7.09 7.82
N MET A 70 6.08 8.14 7.03
CA MET A 70 6.84 8.44 5.82
C MET A 70 8.29 8.84 6.08
N LYS A 71 8.55 9.62 7.13
CA LYS A 71 9.92 10.00 7.51
C LYS A 71 10.71 8.84 8.11
N SER A 72 10.03 7.94 8.82
CA SER A 72 10.66 6.78 9.45
C SER A 72 11.01 5.66 8.47
N SER A 73 10.42 5.63 7.28
CA SER A 73 10.94 4.76 6.22
C SER A 73 12.26 5.34 5.71
N LEU A 74 13.36 4.63 5.97
CA LEU A 74 14.73 4.98 5.59
C LEU A 74 14.89 5.35 4.11
N ASP A 75 14.01 4.83 3.26
CA ASP A 75 13.83 5.29 1.89
C ASP A 75 12.49 6.02 1.85
N PHE A 76 12.49 7.32 1.52
CA PHE A 76 11.27 7.95 1.02
C PHE A 76 10.91 7.16 -0.24
N PRO A 77 9.83 6.36 -0.24
CA PRO A 77 9.59 5.48 -1.37
C PRO A 77 9.37 6.38 -2.59
N ASN A 78 10.02 6.07 -3.70
CA ASN A 78 9.70 6.67 -4.99
C ASN A 78 8.32 6.15 -5.41
N PHE A 79 7.28 6.72 -4.80
CA PHE A 79 5.90 6.48 -5.15
C PHE A 79 5.64 7.02 -6.55
N SER A 80 4.77 6.34 -7.28
CA SER A 80 4.25 6.86 -8.53
C SER A 80 3.52 8.20 -8.31
N LYS A 81 3.31 8.94 -9.40
CA LYS A 81 2.49 10.17 -9.36
C LYS A 81 1.09 9.87 -8.82
N ASP A 82 0.46 8.79 -9.29
CA ASP A 82 -0.87 8.38 -8.86
C ASP A 82 -0.96 8.14 -7.34
N MET A 83 0.08 7.55 -6.78
CA MET A 83 0.16 7.28 -5.35
C MET A 83 0.45 8.55 -4.54
N THR A 84 1.33 9.42 -5.04
CA THR A 84 1.59 10.74 -4.47
C THR A 84 0.31 11.58 -4.44
N ASP A 85 -0.46 11.59 -5.52
CA ASP A 85 -1.75 12.28 -5.61
C ASP A 85 -2.78 11.70 -4.62
N ALA A 86 -2.78 10.38 -4.40
CA ALA A 86 -3.65 9.75 -3.42
C ALA A 86 -3.25 10.14 -1.98
N ILE A 87 -1.96 10.18 -1.69
CA ILE A 87 -1.42 10.66 -0.40
C ILE A 87 -1.80 12.13 -0.18
N CYS A 88 -1.57 13.01 -1.15
CA CYS A 88 -1.92 14.43 -1.06
C CYS A 88 -3.42 14.63 -0.82
N ARG A 89 -4.28 13.86 -1.50
CA ARG A 89 -5.73 13.88 -1.25
C ARG A 89 -6.08 13.45 0.17
N ARG A 90 -5.43 12.41 0.70
CA ARG A 90 -5.67 11.97 2.09
C ARG A 90 -5.23 13.01 3.11
N ILE A 91 -4.09 13.69 2.86
CA ILE A 91 -3.62 14.78 3.72
C ILE A 91 -4.63 15.93 3.73
N ALA A 92 -5.17 16.32 2.56
CA ALA A 92 -6.17 17.38 2.48
C ALA A 92 -7.45 17.05 3.27
N GLN A 93 -7.91 15.79 3.21
CA GLN A 93 -9.04 15.32 4.01
C GLN A 93 -8.75 15.41 5.51
N LEU A 94 -7.60 14.91 5.96
CA LEU A 94 -7.21 14.92 7.36
C LEU A 94 -6.90 16.32 7.92
N ALA A 95 -6.69 17.32 7.07
CA ALA A 95 -6.45 18.71 7.47
C ALA A 95 -7.74 19.53 7.59
N THR A 96 -8.88 18.97 7.18
CA THR A 96 -10.19 19.63 7.25
C THR A 96 -11.09 19.08 8.37
N ASP A 97 -10.67 18.00 9.03
CA ASP A 97 -11.24 17.43 10.26
C ASP A 97 -10.56 18.01 11.52
#